data_AF-T1GJU8-F1
#
_entry.id   AF-T1GJU8-F1
#
_cell.length_a   1.000
_cell.length_b   1.000
_cell.length_c   1.000
_cell.angle_alpha   90.00
_cell.angle_beta   90.00
_cell.angle_gamma   90.00
#
_symmetry.space_group_name_H-M   'P 1'
#
loop_
_entity.id
_entity.type
_entity.pdbx_description
1 polymer ?
#
loop_
_entity_poly.entity_id
_entity_poly.type
_entity_poly.pdbx_seq_one_letter_code
_entity_poly.pdbx_strand_id
1 'polypeptide(L)'
;MAFFLLLNLSTNWIFCIVTDTSNNDIEPPLDPVELSSWRFCSDCKKHEPPRSWHCKICQSCILKRDHHCMYTGCCIGHWNHRYFLMLLVYMTYSSTYVTVLTFKYIWSYKYDEFFNLNTIFKLFCPVSMLVLDSASFLPSCFLLPTCLNA
;
A
#
# COMPACT_ATOMS: atom_id res chain seq x y z
N MET A 1 19.19 -2.77 8.56
CA MET A 1 18.38 -2.06 7.54
C MET A 1 16.99 -2.68 7.37
N ALA A 2 16.87 -3.99 7.13
CA ALA A 2 15.56 -4.64 6.93
C ALA A 2 14.52 -4.38 8.05
N PHE A 3 14.92 -4.47 9.32
CA PHE A 3 14.04 -4.16 10.46
C PHE A 3 13.46 -2.74 10.40
N PHE A 4 14.29 -1.74 10.07
CA PHE A 4 13.84 -0.36 9.92
C PHE A 4 12.80 -0.21 8.80
N LEU A 5 13.00 -0.89 7.66
CA LEU A 5 12.02 -0.88 6.57
C LEU A 5 10.72 -1.55 6.95
N LEU A 6 10.78 -2.70 7.63
CA LEU A 6 9.59 -3.41 8.10
C LEU A 6 8.79 -2.59 9.12
N LEU A 7 9.47 -1.91 10.06
CA LEU A 7 8.81 -1.01 11.00
C LEU A 7 8.12 0.16 10.27
N ASN A 8 8.79 0.81 9.32
CA ASN A 8 8.19 1.93 8.59
C ASN A 8 7.03 1.48 7.69
N LEU A 9 7.14 0.33 7.02
CA LEU A 9 6.06 -0.24 6.22
C LEU A 9 4.83 -0.54 7.09
N SER A 10 5.03 -1.31 8.17
CA SER A 10 3.93 -1.71 9.05
C SER A 10 3.28 -0.51 9.73
N THR A 11 4.05 0.43 10.27
CA THR A 11 3.49 1.61 10.95
C THR A 11 2.73 2.53 10.00
N ASN A 12 3.30 2.86 8.81
CA ASN A 12 2.58 3.69 7.84
C ASN A 12 1.34 2.99 7.29
N TRP A 13 1.39 1.67 7.10
CA TRP A 13 0.21 0.91 6.70
C TRP A 13 -0.87 0.93 7.78
N ILE A 14 -0.51 0.65 9.04
CA ILE A 14 -1.43 0.70 10.19
C ILE A 14 -2.06 2.09 10.33
N PHE A 15 -1.27 3.16 10.29
CA PHE A 15 -1.82 4.52 10.36
C PHE A 15 -2.67 4.86 9.15
N CYS A 16 -2.33 4.38 7.95
CA CYS A 16 -3.15 4.59 6.76
C CYS A 16 -4.56 3.99 6.89
N ILE A 17 -4.69 2.82 7.52
CA ILE A 17 -5.98 2.13 7.69
C ILE A 17 -6.75 2.53 8.94
N VAL A 18 -6.07 2.91 10.03
CA VAL A 18 -6.71 3.28 11.30
C VAL A 18 -7.15 4.74 11.32
N THR A 19 -6.47 5.63 10.58
CA THR A 19 -6.86 7.04 10.52
C THR A 19 -8.15 7.22 9.72
N ASP A 20 -9.23 7.58 10.41
CA ASP A 20 -10.47 7.97 9.74
C ASP A 20 -10.29 9.29 8.98
N THR A 21 -10.77 9.31 7.75
CA THR A 21 -10.76 10.49 6.86
C THR A 21 -12.15 10.94 6.48
N SER A 22 -13.19 10.34 7.08
CA SER A 22 -14.57 10.75 6.92
C SER A 22 -14.79 12.17 7.43
N ASN A 23 -15.81 12.84 6.91
CA ASN A 23 -16.24 14.15 7.38
C ASN A 23 -17.36 14.04 8.43
N ASN A 24 -17.45 12.92 9.16
CA ASN A 24 -18.56 12.65 10.08
C ASN A 24 -18.64 13.68 11.22
N ASP A 25 -17.49 14.10 11.73
CA ASP A 25 -17.39 15.03 12.86
C ASP A 25 -17.38 16.51 12.44
N ILE A 26 -17.61 16.80 11.16
CA ILE A 26 -17.57 18.16 10.63
C ILE A 26 -18.99 18.68 10.46
N GLU A 27 -19.34 19.69 11.25
CA GLU A 27 -20.60 20.41 11.15
C GLU A 27 -20.52 21.50 10.05
N PRO A 28 -21.63 21.73 9.33
CA PRO A 28 -21.71 22.82 8.37
C PRO A 28 -21.64 24.20 9.06
N PRO A 29 -21.05 25.21 8.39
CA PRO A 29 -20.98 26.56 8.95
C PRO A 29 -22.38 27.16 9.09
N LEU A 30 -22.57 27.97 10.15
CA LEU A 30 -23.81 28.70 10.40
C LEU A 30 -23.99 29.90 9.46
N ASP A 31 -22.89 30.47 8.98
CA ASP A 31 -22.92 31.59 8.04
C ASP A 31 -23.44 31.11 6.67
N PRO A 32 -24.56 31.66 6.16
CA PRO A 32 -25.10 31.33 4.85
C PRO A 32 -24.10 31.55 3.71
N VAL A 33 -23.20 32.53 3.84
CA VAL A 33 -22.18 32.82 2.81
C VAL A 33 -21.18 31.66 2.72
N GLU A 34 -20.68 31.16 3.86
CA GLU A 34 -19.78 30.01 3.87
C GLU A 34 -20.49 28.72 3.45
N LEU A 35 -21.72 28.51 3.91
CA LEU A 35 -22.52 27.34 3.57
C LEU A 35 -22.79 27.23 2.06
N SER A 36 -22.90 28.36 1.36
CA SER A 36 -23.08 28.38 -0.10
C SER A 36 -21.94 27.69 -0.88
N SER A 37 -20.76 27.56 -0.27
CA SER A 37 -19.60 26.87 -0.85
C SER A 37 -19.61 25.35 -0.61
N TRP A 38 -20.48 24.86 0.28
CA TRP A 38 -20.60 23.45 0.62
C TRP A 38 -21.60 22.76 -0.30
N ARG A 39 -21.26 21.54 -0.71
CA ARG A 39 -22.14 20.72 -1.56
C ARG A 39 -23.02 19.87 -0.66
N PHE A 40 -24.25 19.60 -1.07
CA PHE A 40 -25.12 18.64 -0.39
C PHE A 40 -24.94 17.23 -0.98
N CYS A 41 -24.61 16.24 -0.15
CA CYS A 41 -24.60 14.83 -0.53
C CYS A 41 -25.97 14.21 -0.25
N SER A 42 -26.58 13.67 -1.31
CA SER A 42 -27.86 12.95 -1.25
C SER A 42 -27.78 11.66 -0.43
N ASP A 43 -26.66 10.94 -0.48
CA ASP A 43 -26.49 9.65 0.18
C ASP A 43 -26.34 9.81 1.70
N CYS A 44 -25.50 10.77 2.13
CA CYS A 44 -25.27 11.07 3.55
C CYS A 44 -26.29 12.07 4.14
N LYS A 45 -27.11 12.71 3.29
CA LYS A 45 -28.12 13.72 3.67
C LYS A 45 -27.57 14.87 4.51
N LYS A 46 -26.37 15.35 4.18
CA LYS A 46 -25.72 16.49 4.85
C LYS A 46 -24.94 17.33 3.86
N HIS A 47 -24.66 18.58 4.24
CA HIS A 47 -23.70 19.41 3.53
C HIS A 47 -22.28 18.93 3.83
N GLU A 48 -21.49 18.65 2.80
CA GLU A 48 -20.08 18.35 2.91
C GLU A 48 -19.20 19.56 2.57
N PRO A 49 -18.04 19.68 3.26
CA PRO A 49 -17.10 20.73 2.97
C PRO A 49 -16.51 20.59 1.57
N PRO A 50 -16.01 21.70 0.99
CA PRO A 50 -15.38 21.71 -0.32
C PRO A 50 -14.33 20.60 -0.46
N ARG A 51 -14.27 20.01 -1.66
CA ARG A 51 -13.36 18.90 -2.02
C ARG A 51 -13.64 17.57 -1.31
N SER A 52 -14.71 17.46 -0.54
CA SER A 52 -15.17 16.18 -0.02
C SER A 52 -16.07 15.48 -1.03
N TRP A 53 -15.99 14.15 -1.08
CA TRP A 53 -16.80 13.34 -1.99
C TRP A 53 -17.27 12.06 -1.33
N HIS A 54 -18.49 11.64 -1.65
CA HIS A 54 -19.07 10.39 -1.17
C HIS A 54 -18.36 9.19 -1.80
N CYS A 55 -17.90 8.26 -0.96
CA CYS A 55 -17.41 6.97 -1.40
C CYS A 55 -18.50 5.91 -1.23
N LYS A 56 -18.99 5.35 -2.35
CA LYS A 56 -20.00 4.29 -2.34
C LYS A 56 -19.52 2.98 -1.70
N ILE A 57 -18.21 2.76 -1.57
CA ILE A 57 -17.67 1.55 -0.92
C ILE A 57 -17.61 1.75 0.59
N CYS A 58 -17.08 2.89 1.05
CA CYS A 58 -17.00 3.22 2.48
C CYS A 58 -18.33 3.73 3.06
N GLN A 59 -19.32 4.06 2.22
CA GLN A 59 -20.62 4.61 2.60
C GLN A 59 -20.52 5.90 3.43
N SER A 60 -19.50 6.72 3.14
CA SER A 60 -19.23 7.97 3.84
C SER A 60 -18.62 9.02 2.92
N CYS A 61 -18.81 10.29 3.25
CA CYS A 61 -18.12 11.39 2.58
C CYS A 61 -16.71 11.55 3.17
N ILE A 62 -15.72 11.52 2.29
CA ILE A 62 -14.30 11.54 2.66
C ILE A 62 -13.74 12.94 2.39
N LEU A 63 -13.02 13.50 3.37
CA LEU A 63 -12.38 14.80 3.26
C LEU A 63 -11.25 14.78 2.24
N LYS A 64 -11.25 15.76 1.32
CA LYS A 64 -10.25 15.86 0.26
C LYS A 64 -10.00 14.49 -0.39
N ARG A 65 -11.09 13.79 -0.73
CA ARG A 65 -11.03 12.41 -1.21
C ARG A 65 -10.14 12.32 -2.44
N ASP A 66 -9.16 11.44 -2.38
CA ASP A 66 -8.37 11.05 -3.54
C ASP A 66 -9.04 9.85 -4.21
N HIS A 67 -8.96 8.67 -3.59
CA HIS A 67 -9.57 7.45 -4.11
C HIS A 67 -9.93 6.45 -3.00
N HIS A 68 -10.69 5.41 -3.35
CA HIS A 68 -10.82 4.22 -2.53
C HIS A 68 -9.75 3.22 -2.97
N CYS A 69 -8.82 2.88 -2.10
CA CYS A 69 -7.72 2.00 -2.46
C CYS A 69 -8.08 0.56 -2.12
N MET A 70 -8.20 -0.28 -3.15
CA MET A 70 -8.49 -1.71 -2.99
C MET A 70 -7.37 -2.48 -2.28
N TYR A 71 -6.14 -1.95 -2.27
CA TYR A 71 -4.99 -2.58 -1.63
C TYR A 71 -4.91 -2.32 -0.13
N THR A 72 -5.30 -1.11 0.32
CA THR A 72 -5.36 -0.80 1.76
C THR A 72 -6.73 -1.14 2.36
N GLY A 73 -7.77 -1.31 1.52
CA GLY A 73 -9.13 -1.56 1.97
C GLY A 73 -9.82 -0.33 2.56
N CYS A 74 -9.27 0.87 2.38
CA CYS A 74 -9.79 2.12 2.92
C CYS A 74 -9.73 3.26 1.90
N CYS A 75 -10.46 4.34 2.17
CA CYS A 75 -10.33 5.58 1.39
C CYS A 75 -9.08 6.36 1.77
N ILE A 76 -8.40 6.87 0.76
CA ILE A 76 -7.31 7.83 0.91
C ILE A 76 -7.91 9.24 0.84
N GLY A 77 -7.72 9.99 1.91
CA GLY A 77 -8.27 11.32 2.12
C GLY A 77 -7.31 12.20 2.90
N HIS A 78 -7.79 13.35 3.37
CA HIS A 78 -6.95 14.40 3.93
C HIS A 78 -6.00 13.92 5.04
N TRP A 79 -6.52 13.17 6.01
CA TRP A 79 -5.77 12.82 7.23
C TRP A 79 -4.79 11.65 7.04
N ASN A 80 -5.08 10.70 6.14
CA ASN A 80 -4.22 9.54 5.91
C ASN A 80 -3.32 9.62 4.67
N HIS A 81 -3.48 10.67 3.83
CA HIS A 81 -2.71 10.82 2.59
C HIS A 81 -1.19 10.77 2.81
N ARG A 82 -0.68 11.36 3.90
CA ARG A 82 0.75 11.31 4.23
C ARG A 82 1.23 9.88 4.46
N TYR A 83 0.49 9.10 5.25
CA TYR A 83 0.86 7.71 5.56
C TYR A 83 0.81 6.85 4.31
N PHE A 84 -0.19 7.07 3.44
CA PHE A 84 -0.26 6.40 2.15
C PHE A 84 0.95 6.70 1.26
N LEU A 85 1.35 7.98 1.13
CA LEU A 85 2.55 8.34 0.36
C LEU A 85 3.83 7.74 0.92
N MET A 86 4.01 7.78 2.24
CA MET A 86 5.18 7.18 2.88
C MET A 86 5.18 5.66 2.70
N LEU A 87 4.02 5.00 2.79
CA LEU A 87 3.88 3.59 2.49
C LEU A 87 4.37 3.27 1.07
N LEU A 88 3.98 4.05 0.05
CA LEU A 88 4.45 3.86 -1.34
C LEU A 88 5.97 4.02 -1.47
N VAL A 89 6.55 5.02 -0.81
CA VAL A 89 8.01 5.25 -0.82
C VAL A 89 8.74 4.07 -0.19
N TYR A 90 8.32 3.63 1.00
CA TYR A 90 8.96 2.51 1.68
C TYR A 90 8.74 1.18 0.95
N MET A 91 7.58 0.96 0.32
CA MET A 91 7.34 -0.23 -0.52
C MET A 91 8.28 -0.25 -1.72
N THR A 92 8.44 0.88 -2.40
CA THR A 92 9.35 1.00 -3.55
C THR A 92 10.80 0.75 -3.11
N TYR A 93 11.24 1.39 -2.03
CA TYR A 93 12.60 1.21 -1.51
C TYR A 93 12.84 -0.23 -1.06
N SER A 94 11.90 -0.85 -0.35
CA SER A 94 12.00 -2.25 0.09
C SER A 94 12.05 -3.21 -1.09
N SER A 95 11.21 -2.99 -2.12
CA SER A 95 11.21 -3.81 -3.33
C SER A 95 12.55 -3.74 -4.06
N THR A 96 13.11 -2.53 -4.23
CA THR A 96 14.43 -2.33 -4.83
C THR A 96 15.53 -2.99 -3.98
N TYR A 97 15.49 -2.82 -2.66
CA TYR A 97 16.46 -3.41 -1.74
C TYR A 97 16.49 -4.95 -1.84
N VAL A 98 15.32 -5.60 -1.80
CA VAL A 98 15.23 -7.06 -1.95
C VAL A 98 15.68 -7.49 -3.34
N THR A 99 15.26 -6.78 -4.40
CA THR A 99 15.66 -7.10 -5.79
C THR A 99 17.18 -7.09 -5.96
N VAL A 100 17.87 -6.08 -5.43
CA VAL A 100 19.34 -5.98 -5.51
C VAL A 100 20.02 -7.11 -4.73
N LEU A 101 19.53 -7.43 -3.53
CA LEU A 101 20.07 -8.54 -2.74
C LEU A 101 19.88 -9.89 -3.44
N THR A 102 18.68 -10.14 -3.97
CA THR A 102 18.38 -11.36 -4.73
C THR A 102 19.26 -11.44 -5.97
N PHE A 103 19.44 -10.34 -6.71
CA PHE A 103 20.31 -10.31 -7.88
C PHE A 103 21.77 -10.64 -7.51
N LYS A 104 22.30 -10.05 -6.43
CA LYS A 104 23.65 -10.36 -5.94
C LYS A 104 23.79 -11.83 -5.54
N TYR A 105 22.81 -12.37 -4.81
CA TYR A 105 22.81 -13.77 -4.41
C TYR A 105 22.84 -14.71 -5.62
N ILE A 106 21.96 -14.46 -6.60
CA ILE A 106 21.89 -15.27 -7.82
C ILE A 106 23.21 -15.19 -8.59
N TRP A 107 23.75 -13.99 -8.78
CA TRP A 107 25.01 -13.79 -9.50
C TRP A 107 26.19 -14.51 -8.83
N SER A 108 26.28 -14.48 -7.50
CA SER A 108 27.42 -15.06 -6.77
C SER A 108 27.33 -16.58 -6.59
N TYR A 109 26.13 -17.13 -6.37
CA TYR A 109 25.98 -18.52 -5.93
C TYR A 109 25.20 -19.40 -6.91
N LYS A 110 24.48 -18.81 -7.86
CA LYS A 110 23.59 -19.51 -8.80
C LYS A 110 23.76 -19.02 -10.24
N TYR A 111 24.96 -18.56 -10.58
CA TYR A 111 25.29 -18.01 -11.90
C TYR A 111 24.89 -18.94 -13.05
N ASP A 112 25.23 -20.23 -12.95
CA ASP A 112 24.91 -21.22 -13.99
C ASP A 112 23.40 -21.48 -14.12
N GLU A 113 22.64 -21.38 -13.03
CA GLU A 113 21.19 -21.53 -13.05
C GLU A 113 20.46 -20.26 -13.53
N PHE A 114 21.10 -19.10 -13.48
CA PHE A 114 20.50 -17.83 -13.95
C PHE A 114 20.24 -17.84 -15.46
N PHE A 115 21.16 -18.42 -16.25
CA PHE A 115 21.00 -18.53 -17.71
C PHE A 115 20.09 -19.68 -18.14
N ASN A 116 19.54 -20.45 -17.20
CA ASN A 116 18.57 -21.48 -17.52
C ASN A 116 17.24 -20.83 -17.92
N LEU A 117 16.70 -21.21 -19.08
CA LEU A 117 15.42 -20.70 -19.60
C LEU A 117 14.28 -20.87 -18.59
N ASN A 118 14.32 -21.94 -17.79
CA ASN A 118 13.33 -22.17 -16.74
C ASN A 118 13.39 -21.10 -15.64
N THR A 119 14.59 -20.64 -15.27
CA THR A 119 14.78 -19.59 -14.25
C THR A 119 14.33 -18.24 -14.79
N ILE A 120 14.65 -17.93 -16.04
CA ILE A 120 14.18 -16.70 -16.71
C ILE A 120 12.64 -16.68 -16.78
N PHE A 121 12.02 -17.80 -17.16
CA PHE A 121 10.57 -17.93 -17.19
C PHE A 121 9.94 -17.73 -15.79
N LYS A 122 10.54 -18.30 -14.75
CA LYS A 122 10.11 -18.13 -13.35
C LYS A 122 10.22 -16.67 -12.88
N LEU A 123 11.23 -15.92 -13.34
CA LEU A 123 11.45 -14.52 -12.97
C LEU A 123 10.35 -13.59 -13.52
N PHE A 124 9.90 -13.84 -14.76
CA PHE A 124 8.84 -13.05 -15.40
C PHE A 124 7.43 -13.54 -15.07
N CYS A 125 7.28 -14.80 -14.69
CA CYS A 125 6.01 -15.38 -14.27
C CYS A 125 6.11 -15.92 -12.84
N PRO A 126 6.18 -15.04 -11.82
CA PRO A 126 6.35 -15.48 -10.43
C PRO A 126 5.18 -16.32 -9.92
N VAL A 127 3.99 -16.18 -10.53
CA VAL A 127 2.82 -17.03 -10.24
C VAL A 127 3.06 -18.48 -10.66
N SER A 128 3.86 -18.73 -11.70
CA SER A 128 4.22 -20.09 -12.12
C SER A 128 5.09 -20.81 -11.07
N MET A 129 5.92 -20.10 -10.29
CA MET A 129 6.65 -20.69 -9.16
C MET A 129 5.69 -21.18 -8.06
N LEU A 130 4.63 -20.43 -7.77
CA LEU A 130 3.64 -20.79 -6.76
C LEU A 130 2.85 -22.06 -7.13
N VAL A 131 2.62 -22.29 -8.43
CA VAL A 131 1.81 -23.42 -8.92
C VAL A 131 2.67 -24.65 -9.23
N LEU A 132 3.86 -24.46 -9.82
CA LEU A 132 4.70 -25.56 -10.31
C LEU A 132 5.77 -26.02 -9.30
N ASP A 133 6.11 -25.18 -8.32
CA ASP A 133 7.30 -25.37 -7.46
C ASP A 133 6.94 -25.33 -5.95
N SER A 134 5.75 -25.82 -5.60
CA SER A 134 5.24 -25.85 -4.21
C SER A 134 6.18 -26.53 -3.20
N ALA A 135 7.06 -27.43 -3.65
CA ALA A 135 8.05 -28.12 -2.82
C ALA A 135 9.30 -27.27 -2.48
N SER A 136 9.64 -26.26 -3.30
CA SER A 136 10.83 -25.41 -3.14
C SER A 136 10.52 -24.01 -2.58
N PHE A 137 9.23 -23.64 -2.52
CA PHE A 137 8.73 -22.35 -2.02
C PHE A 137 8.84 -22.22 -0.49
N LEU A 138 8.53 -23.28 0.27
CA LEU A 138 8.59 -23.27 1.73
C LEU A 138 10.03 -23.06 2.27
N PRO A 139 11.07 -23.77 1.78
CA PRO A 139 12.45 -23.58 2.27
C PRO A 139 13.05 -22.21 1.94
N SER A 140 12.69 -21.62 0.80
CA SER A 140 13.27 -20.34 0.34
C SER A 140 12.74 -19.13 1.13
N CYS A 141 11.51 -19.18 1.65
CA CYS A 141 11.03 -18.22 2.65
C CYS A 141 11.82 -18.27 3.98
N PHE A 142 12.35 -19.43 4.37
CA PHE A 142 13.18 -19.61 5.57
C PHE A 142 14.67 -19.30 5.37
N LEU A 143 15.14 -19.12 4.13
CA LEU A 143 16.54 -18.77 3.82
C LEU A 143 16.78 -17.26 3.72
N LEU A 144 15.74 -16.45 3.42
CA LEU A 144 15.80 -14.98 3.47
C LEU A 144 16.32 -14.42 4.81
N PRO A 145 15.98 -14.96 6.00
CA PRO A 145 16.54 -14.54 7.28
C PRO A 145 18.04 -14.83 7.43
N THR A 146 18.55 -15.91 6.83
CA THR A 146 19.98 -16.29 6.97
C THR A 146 20.92 -15.39 6.19
N CYS A 147 20.48 -14.82 5.07
CA CYS A 147 21.26 -13.85 4.30
C CYS A 147 21.25 -12.43 4.89
N LEU A 148 20.42 -12.16 5.91
CA LEU A 148 20.35 -10.86 6.60
C LEU A 148 21.29 -10.76 7.82
N ASN A 149 21.94 -11.87 8.21
CA ASN A 149 22.87 -11.96 9.34
C ASN A 149 24.33 -12.24 8.93
N ALA A 150 24.69 -12.04 7.66
CA ALA A 150 26.06 -12.12 7.16
C ALA A 150 26.54 -10.77 6.63
#